data_AF-A0A9D1EAG4-F1
#
_entry.id   AF-A0A9D1EAG4-F1
#
_cell.length_a   1.000
_cell.length_b   1.000
_cell.length_c   1.000
_cell.angle_alpha   90.00
_cell.angle_beta   90.00
_cell.angle_gamma   90.00
#
_symmetry.space_group_name_H-M   'P 1'
#
loop_
_entity.id
_entity.type
_entity.pdbx_description
1 polymer ?
#
loop_
_entity_poly.entity_id
_entity_poly.type
_entity_poly.pdbx_seq_one_letter_code
_entity_poly.pdbx_strand_id
1 'polypeptide(L)'
;MRTDKREGMKGMTNWAQFGILLAIYLIESVKYCLGTEIFFRRTIRRKWIFAVGFAVLTVGLLTVDFGYEEAMLFMYGVVFAGLAIGMRQGGKGKGADVFLLILLMTSLDESISAVTKFVEMESEGISRVTYLKTLIDTTIVLILLCFIWIFKKSTSKKKFALKFRLNILVEFCWVLTLIIIGMLNYTKLYIDNKNFQLVVGILVAIAYISFFILTWLLVFYYSESEKTKRELQMERHMKKQQVDYFHKLLEKEEETRKFRHDIGNHLIVLSELT
;
A
#
# COMPACT_ATOMS: atom_id res chain seq x y z
N MET A 1 20.63 -38.43 -38.01
CA MET A 1 21.13 -37.68 -36.84
C MET A 1 20.25 -36.45 -36.67
N ARG A 2 19.12 -36.35 -35.95
CA ARG A 2 18.52 -37.06 -34.81
C ARG A 2 19.55 -37.49 -33.78
N THR A 3 19.87 -36.58 -32.86
CA THR A 3 19.56 -36.62 -31.42
C THR A 3 20.58 -35.75 -30.69
N ASP A 4 20.24 -34.49 -30.42
CA ASP A 4 20.87 -33.76 -29.31
C ASP A 4 19.97 -32.61 -28.81
N LYS A 5 18.72 -32.96 -28.50
CA LYS A 5 17.67 -32.02 -28.05
C LYS A 5 17.07 -32.44 -26.70
N ARG A 6 17.82 -33.20 -25.89
CA ARG A 6 17.32 -33.80 -24.64
C ARG A 6 18.34 -33.80 -23.48
N GLU A 7 19.04 -32.71 -23.26
CA GLU A 7 19.76 -32.48 -21.99
C GLU A 7 19.73 -30.97 -21.70
N GLY A 8 19.24 -30.44 -20.59
CA GLY A 8 18.53 -30.98 -19.46
C GLY A 8 17.61 -29.88 -18.92
N MET A 9 16.36 -29.92 -19.36
CA MET A 9 15.27 -29.11 -18.81
C MET A 9 14.85 -29.78 -17.49
N LYS A 10 15.65 -29.59 -16.43
CA LYS A 10 15.28 -29.97 -15.07
C LYS A 10 14.27 -28.95 -14.55
N GLY A 11 12.99 -29.35 -14.59
CA GLY A 11 11.93 -28.76 -13.79
C GLY A 11 12.33 -28.67 -12.31
N MET A 12 11.60 -27.85 -11.56
CA MET A 12 11.84 -27.42 -10.17
C MET A 12 11.94 -28.55 -9.12
N THR A 13 12.83 -29.52 -9.27
CA THR A 13 13.10 -30.58 -8.29
C THR A 13 14.20 -30.20 -7.30
N ASN A 14 14.30 -28.93 -6.93
CA ASN A 14 15.16 -28.50 -5.83
C ASN A 14 14.27 -28.00 -4.69
N TRP A 15 14.00 -28.86 -3.71
CA TRP A 15 13.28 -28.53 -2.47
C TRP A 15 13.80 -27.24 -1.80
N ALA A 16 15.08 -26.91 -1.99
CA ALA A 16 15.67 -25.65 -1.56
C ALA A 16 15.05 -24.41 -2.24
N GLN A 17 14.81 -24.44 -3.56
CA GLN A 17 14.19 -23.32 -4.29
C GLN A 17 12.73 -23.12 -3.88
N PHE A 18 12.02 -24.23 -3.68
CA PHE A 18 10.66 -24.23 -3.14
C PHE A 18 10.60 -23.58 -1.74
N GLY A 19 11.52 -23.94 -0.84
CA GLY A 19 11.62 -23.34 0.48
C GLY A 19 11.92 -21.84 0.45
N ILE A 20 12.79 -21.40 -0.46
CA ILE A 20 13.13 -19.97 -0.62
C ILE A 20 11.92 -19.16 -1.12
N LEU A 21 11.15 -19.67 -2.09
CA LEU A 21 9.93 -19.03 -2.59
C LEU A 21 8.88 -18.84 -1.49
N LEU A 22 8.69 -19.85 -0.63
CA LEU A 22 7.79 -19.75 0.51
C LEU A 22 8.26 -18.71 1.54
N ALA A 23 9.57 -18.64 1.79
CA ALA A 23 10.14 -17.63 2.67
C ALA A 23 9.92 -16.21 2.11
N ILE A 24 10.14 -16.02 0.80
CA ILE A 24 9.87 -14.74 0.12
C ILE A 24 8.39 -14.37 0.27
N TYR A 25 7.46 -15.30 0.03
CA TYR A 25 6.03 -15.05 0.20
C TYR A 25 5.66 -14.58 1.61
N LEU A 26 6.23 -15.20 2.65
CA LEU A 26 5.99 -14.83 4.04
C LEU A 26 6.52 -13.42 4.34
N ILE A 27 7.75 -13.12 3.91
CA ILE A 27 8.36 -11.79 4.05
C ILE A 27 7.51 -10.74 3.35
N GLU A 28 7.09 -11.02 2.12
CA GLU A 28 6.28 -10.12 1.30
C GLU A 28 4.92 -9.85 1.95
N SER A 29 4.26 -10.89 2.46
CA SER A 29 3.00 -10.77 3.18
C SER A 29 3.13 -9.91 4.44
N VAL A 30 4.20 -10.08 5.23
CA VAL A 30 4.48 -9.26 6.42
C VAL A 30 4.78 -7.81 6.02
N LYS A 31 5.58 -7.61 4.96
CA LYS A 31 5.94 -6.29 4.42
C LYS A 31 4.69 -5.49 4.05
N TYR A 32 3.78 -6.10 3.31
CA TYR A 32 2.53 -5.45 2.92
C TYR A 32 1.60 -5.18 4.12
N CYS A 33 1.55 -6.09 5.11
CA CYS A 33 0.84 -5.83 6.36
C CYS A 33 1.41 -4.60 7.10
N LEU A 34 2.72 -4.52 7.28
CA LEU A 34 3.39 -3.38 7.90
C LEU A 34 3.17 -2.10 7.07
N GLY A 35 3.23 -2.20 5.75
CA GLY A 35 2.91 -1.11 4.84
C GLY A 35 1.53 -0.51 5.07
N THR A 36 0.48 -1.34 5.15
CA THR A 36 -0.88 -0.84 5.44
C THR A 36 -0.96 -0.08 6.76
N GLU A 37 -0.23 -0.54 7.77
CA GLU A 37 -0.24 0.06 9.11
C GLU A 37 0.57 1.36 9.14
N ILE A 38 1.78 1.37 8.56
CA ILE A 38 2.64 2.55 8.48
C ILE A 38 1.95 3.63 7.67
N PHE A 39 1.53 3.34 6.44
CA PHE A 39 1.11 4.35 5.48
C PHE A 39 -0.33 4.79 5.65
N PHE A 40 -1.23 3.82 5.79
CA PHE A 40 -2.67 4.09 5.82
C PHE A 40 -3.24 4.06 7.24
N ARG A 41 -2.43 3.75 8.27
CA ARG A 41 -2.86 3.58 9.67
C ARG A 41 -4.06 2.64 9.80
N ARG A 42 -4.09 1.61 8.95
CA ARG A 42 -5.15 0.61 8.92
C ARG A 42 -4.55 -0.75 9.22
N THR A 43 -5.21 -1.50 10.08
CA THR A 43 -4.85 -2.89 10.36
C THR A 43 -5.69 -3.81 9.49
N ILE A 44 -5.03 -4.81 8.90
CA ILE A 44 -5.73 -5.88 8.18
C ILE A 44 -6.41 -6.77 9.23
N ARG A 45 -7.74 -6.74 9.29
CA ARG A 45 -8.53 -7.42 10.31
C ARG A 45 -8.50 -8.94 10.19
N ARG A 46 -8.32 -9.48 8.98
CA ARG A 46 -8.32 -10.93 8.69
C ARG A 46 -6.95 -11.40 8.18
N LYS A 47 -5.97 -11.44 9.07
CA LYS A 47 -4.60 -11.94 8.75
C LYS A 47 -4.59 -13.37 8.20
N TRP A 48 -5.62 -14.17 8.52
CA TRP A 48 -5.80 -15.55 8.03
C TRP A 48 -5.91 -15.66 6.50
N ILE A 49 -6.24 -14.58 5.79
CA ILE A 49 -6.27 -14.56 4.31
C ILE A 49 -4.88 -14.85 3.72
N PHE A 50 -3.80 -14.41 4.37
CA PHE A 50 -2.43 -14.74 3.94
C PHE A 50 -2.06 -16.20 4.23
N ALA A 51 -2.66 -16.83 5.24
CA ALA A 51 -2.50 -18.27 5.46
C ALA A 51 -3.22 -19.08 4.36
N VAL A 52 -4.40 -18.62 3.92
CA VAL A 52 -5.09 -19.20 2.76
C VAL A 52 -4.25 -19.00 1.49
N GLY A 53 -3.67 -17.82 1.29
CA GLY A 53 -2.77 -17.56 0.17
C GLY A 53 -1.53 -18.46 0.19
N PHE A 54 -0.94 -18.71 1.35
CA PHE A 54 0.17 -19.67 1.52
C PHE A 54 -0.24 -21.10 1.11
N ALA A 55 -1.44 -21.54 1.50
CA ALA A 55 -1.98 -22.85 1.09
C ALA A 55 -2.22 -22.92 -0.43
N VAL A 56 -2.74 -21.85 -1.03
CA VAL A 56 -2.93 -21.78 -2.49
C VAL A 56 -1.60 -21.81 -3.23
N LEU A 57 -0.58 -21.11 -2.73
CA LEU A 57 0.75 -21.08 -3.33
C LEU A 57 1.42 -22.46 -3.28
N THR A 58 1.36 -23.13 -2.12
CA THR A 58 1.93 -24.48 -1.95
C THR A 58 1.27 -25.51 -2.87
N VAL A 59 -0.07 -25.50 -2.96
CA VAL A 59 -0.79 -26.42 -3.87
C VAL A 59 -0.49 -26.09 -5.34
N GLY A 60 -0.47 -24.81 -5.72
CA GLY A 60 -0.15 -24.39 -7.09
C GLY A 60 1.24 -24.81 -7.53
N LEU A 61 2.24 -24.61 -6.68
CA LEU A 61 3.63 -25.00 -6.96
C LEU A 61 3.86 -26.52 -6.98
N LEU A 62 3.02 -27.31 -6.31
CA LEU A 62 3.10 -28.78 -6.32
C LEU A 62 2.35 -29.42 -7.51
N THR A 63 1.39 -28.70 -8.10
CA THR A 63 0.53 -29.21 -9.17
C THR A 63 0.98 -28.77 -10.57
N VAL A 64 1.72 -27.67 -10.67
CA VAL A 64 2.16 -27.09 -11.94
C VAL A 64 3.67 -26.88 -11.92
N ASP A 65 4.34 -27.39 -12.94
CA ASP A 65 5.75 -27.11 -13.21
C ASP A 65 5.89 -25.69 -13.77
N PHE A 66 6.08 -24.72 -12.89
CA PHE A 66 6.34 -23.32 -13.26
C PHE A 66 7.82 -23.09 -13.59
N GLY A 67 8.08 -22.20 -14.56
CA GLY A 67 9.38 -21.54 -14.67
C GLY A 67 9.62 -20.53 -13.54
N TYR A 68 10.87 -20.06 -13.37
CA TYR A 68 11.24 -19.05 -12.35
C TYR A 68 10.32 -17.81 -12.39
N GLU A 69 10.16 -17.22 -13.57
CA GLU A 69 9.40 -15.98 -13.74
C GLU A 69 7.91 -16.20 -13.48
N GLU A 70 7.37 -17.33 -13.93
CA GLU A 70 5.98 -17.71 -13.76
C GLU A 70 5.65 -17.97 -12.28
N ALA A 71 6.54 -18.65 -11.55
CA ALA A 71 6.40 -18.89 -10.13
C ALA A 71 6.41 -17.60 -9.31
N MET A 72 7.28 -16.65 -9.65
CA MET A 72 7.34 -15.33 -9.02
C MET A 72 6.09 -14.50 -9.32
N LEU A 73 5.62 -14.47 -10.57
CA LEU A 73 4.38 -13.79 -10.96
C LEU A 73 3.17 -14.37 -10.22
N PHE A 74 3.10 -15.69 -10.11
CA PHE A 74 2.05 -16.37 -9.36
C PHE A 74 2.10 -15.99 -7.86
N MET A 75 3.29 -15.96 -7.25
CA MET A 75 3.49 -15.56 -5.86
C MET A 75 3.00 -14.13 -5.59
N TYR A 76 3.46 -13.15 -6.36
CA TYR A 76 3.02 -11.77 -6.22
C TYR A 76 1.52 -11.62 -6.48
N GLY A 77 0.96 -12.35 -7.45
CA GLY A 77 -0.48 -12.40 -7.72
C GLY A 77 -1.29 -12.84 -6.50
N VAL A 78 -0.85 -13.91 -5.81
CA VAL A 78 -1.49 -14.40 -4.59
C VAL A 78 -1.39 -13.39 -3.45
N VAL A 79 -0.24 -12.73 -3.27
CA VAL A 79 -0.06 -11.67 -2.27
C VAL A 79 -1.00 -10.49 -2.54
N PHE A 80 -1.07 -10.00 -3.78
CA PHE A 80 -1.92 -8.87 -4.16
C PHE A 80 -3.41 -9.19 -4.02
N ALA A 81 -3.83 -10.40 -4.41
CA ALA A 81 -5.20 -10.87 -4.21
C ALA A 81 -5.55 -10.91 -2.71
N GLY A 82 -4.64 -11.43 -1.88
CA GLY A 82 -4.80 -11.45 -0.42
C GLY A 82 -4.96 -10.05 0.17
N LEU A 83 -4.16 -9.09 -0.32
CA LEU A 83 -4.20 -7.68 0.10
C LEU A 83 -5.51 -7.00 -0.31
N ALA A 84 -5.93 -7.19 -1.57
CA ALA A 84 -7.18 -6.64 -2.09
C ALA A 84 -8.39 -7.16 -1.31
N ILE A 85 -8.47 -8.48 -1.04
CA ILE A 85 -9.55 -9.11 -0.28
C ILE A 85 -9.50 -8.66 1.19
N GLY A 86 -8.31 -8.63 1.80
CA GLY A 86 -8.10 -8.20 3.18
C GLY A 86 -8.54 -6.76 3.45
N MET A 87 -8.43 -5.87 2.44
CA MET A 87 -8.85 -4.46 2.55
C MET A 87 -10.28 -4.18 2.06
N ARG A 88 -10.94 -5.15 1.40
CA ARG A 88 -12.25 -4.99 0.71
C ARG A 88 -13.44 -4.66 1.63
N GLN A 89 -13.39 -4.97 2.93
CA GLN A 89 -14.56 -4.84 3.82
C GLN A 89 -14.80 -3.42 4.42
N GLY A 90 -14.69 -2.32 3.66
CA GLY A 90 -15.24 -1.07 4.23
C GLY A 90 -15.23 0.21 3.41
N GLY A 91 -15.91 0.24 2.25
CA GLY A 91 -16.36 1.49 1.62
C GLY A 91 -15.54 2.00 0.42
N LYS A 92 -16.10 3.00 -0.28
CA LYS A 92 -15.59 3.62 -1.51
C LYS A 92 -14.22 4.27 -1.29
N GLY A 93 -13.29 4.10 -2.24
CA GLY A 93 -11.94 4.69 -2.24
C GLY A 93 -10.78 3.75 -1.86
N LYS A 94 -11.07 2.56 -1.30
CA LYS A 94 -10.04 1.63 -0.81
C LYS A 94 -9.22 0.91 -1.89
N GLY A 95 -9.74 0.81 -3.12
CA GLY A 95 -8.98 0.25 -4.24
C GLY A 95 -7.77 1.10 -4.59
N ALA A 96 -7.91 2.43 -4.52
CA ALA A 96 -6.80 3.35 -4.69
C ALA A 96 -5.75 3.16 -3.58
N ASP A 97 -6.18 2.98 -2.32
CA ASP A 97 -5.26 2.73 -1.21
C ASP A 97 -4.43 1.44 -1.41
N VAL A 98 -5.07 0.36 -1.85
CA VAL A 98 -4.40 -0.92 -2.16
C VAL A 98 -3.41 -0.74 -3.30
N PHE A 99 -3.84 -0.09 -4.39
CA PHE A 99 -3.01 0.13 -5.57
C PHE A 99 -1.80 1.00 -5.25
N LEU A 100 -2.01 2.08 -4.49
CA LEU A 100 -0.97 3.02 -4.11
C LEU A 100 0.02 2.38 -3.13
N LEU A 101 -0.44 1.46 -2.27
CA LEU A 101 0.45 0.66 -1.45
C LEU A 101 1.32 -0.30 -2.28
N ILE A 102 0.72 -0.99 -3.27
CA ILE A 102 1.47 -1.87 -4.18
C ILE A 102 2.53 -1.06 -4.93
N LEU A 103 2.17 0.11 -5.42
CA LEU A 103 3.07 1.00 -6.16
C LEU A 103 4.22 1.50 -5.26
N LEU A 104 3.92 1.87 -4.01
CA LEU A 104 4.97 2.30 -3.09
C LEU A 104 5.91 1.14 -2.74
N MET A 105 5.39 -0.06 -2.48
CA MET A 105 6.24 -1.20 -2.13
C MET A 105 7.08 -1.67 -3.31
N THR A 106 6.51 -1.74 -4.51
CA THR A 106 7.25 -2.11 -5.72
C THR A 106 8.33 -1.09 -6.06
N SER A 107 8.07 0.21 -5.91
CA SER A 107 9.11 1.23 -6.13
C SER A 107 10.23 1.17 -5.09
N LEU A 108 9.90 0.82 -3.83
CA LEU A 108 10.88 0.60 -2.78
C LEU A 108 11.75 -0.63 -3.08
N ASP A 109 11.14 -1.77 -3.45
CA ASP A 109 11.86 -2.99 -3.82
C ASP A 109 12.82 -2.75 -5.00
N GLU A 110 12.35 -2.08 -6.05
CA GLU A 110 13.17 -1.75 -7.23
C GLU A 110 14.31 -0.79 -6.89
N SER A 111 14.08 0.19 -6.00
CA SER A 111 15.15 1.11 -5.57
C SER A 111 16.27 0.37 -4.83
N ILE A 112 15.93 -0.58 -3.95
CA ILE A 112 16.91 -1.39 -3.22
C ILE A 112 17.60 -2.36 -4.16
N SER A 113 16.85 -3.03 -5.04
CA SER A 113 17.44 -3.94 -6.03
C SER A 113 18.37 -3.22 -7.01
N ALA A 114 18.09 -1.97 -7.35
CA ALA A 114 18.98 -1.13 -8.14
C ALA A 114 20.28 -0.85 -7.37
N VAL A 115 20.21 -0.45 -6.10
CA VAL A 115 21.39 -0.20 -5.25
C VAL A 115 22.22 -1.47 -5.05
N THR A 116 21.61 -2.63 -4.79
CA THR A 116 22.35 -3.89 -4.61
C THR A 116 22.99 -4.37 -5.91
N LYS A 117 22.32 -4.18 -7.07
CA LYS A 117 22.94 -4.40 -8.40
C LYS A 117 24.15 -3.48 -8.64
N PHE A 118 24.12 -2.25 -8.14
CA PHE A 118 25.24 -1.33 -8.24
C PHE A 118 26.47 -1.81 -7.46
N VAL A 119 26.26 -2.24 -6.22
CA VAL A 119 27.32 -2.76 -5.34
C VAL A 119 27.89 -4.07 -5.90
N GLU A 120 27.05 -4.94 -6.45
CA GLU A 120 27.50 -6.21 -7.06
C GLU A 120 28.25 -6.03 -8.38
N MET A 121 27.98 -4.98 -9.16
CA MET A 121 28.68 -4.74 -10.43
C MET A 121 30.16 -4.35 -10.21
N GLU A 122 30.51 -3.94 -8.98
CA GLU A 122 31.88 -3.68 -8.53
C GLU A 122 32.58 -4.97 -8.05
N SER A 123 31.83 -6.02 -7.70
CA SER A 123 32.37 -7.34 -7.34
C SER A 123 32.22 -8.32 -8.50
N GLU A 124 33.29 -8.55 -9.25
CA GLU A 124 33.33 -9.63 -10.26
C GLU A 124 33.11 -10.99 -9.58
N GLY A 125 31.89 -11.51 -9.67
CA GLY A 125 31.57 -12.88 -9.34
C GLY A 125 30.39 -13.02 -8.40
N ILE A 126 29.27 -13.46 -8.96
CA ILE A 126 28.45 -14.62 -8.54
C ILE A 126 27.05 -14.42 -9.15
N SER A 127 26.88 -14.94 -10.37
CA SER A 127 25.60 -15.05 -11.08
C SER A 127 24.75 -16.26 -10.63
N ARG A 128 24.88 -16.67 -9.37
CA ARG A 128 24.10 -17.75 -8.74
C ARG A 128 23.75 -17.26 -7.33
N VAL A 129 22.55 -16.76 -7.05
CA VAL A 129 21.24 -17.38 -7.23
C VAL A 129 20.18 -16.27 -7.22
N THR A 130 19.39 -16.12 -8.29
CA THR A 130 18.36 -15.06 -8.42
C THR A 130 17.41 -15.02 -7.23
N TYR A 131 17.03 -16.19 -6.69
CA TYR A 131 16.17 -16.30 -5.51
C TYR A 131 16.81 -15.81 -4.20
N LEU A 132 18.10 -16.07 -3.98
CA LEU A 132 18.79 -15.62 -2.77
C LEU A 132 18.97 -14.11 -2.79
N LYS A 133 19.27 -13.55 -3.97
CA LYS A 133 19.33 -12.11 -4.15
C LYS A 133 17.99 -11.43 -3.87
N THR A 134 16.89 -11.95 -4.43
CA THR A 134 15.55 -11.41 -4.13
C THR A 134 15.17 -11.54 -2.66
N LEU A 135 15.62 -12.59 -1.98
CA LEU A 135 15.41 -12.75 -0.54
C LEU A 135 16.21 -11.69 0.25
N ILE A 136 17.48 -11.46 -0.09
CA ILE A 136 18.30 -10.42 0.53
C ILE A 136 17.67 -9.04 0.32
N ASP A 137 17.32 -8.68 -0.92
CA ASP A 137 16.69 -7.40 -1.26
C ASP A 137 15.40 -7.19 -0.44
N THR A 138 14.51 -8.19 -0.42
CA THR A 138 13.23 -8.10 0.33
C THR A 138 13.42 -8.04 1.85
N THR A 139 14.44 -8.70 2.41
CA THR A 139 14.76 -8.59 3.84
C THR A 139 15.30 -7.21 4.21
N ILE A 140 16.12 -6.58 3.36
CA ILE A 140 16.61 -5.21 3.59
C ILE A 140 15.44 -4.23 3.61
N VAL A 141 14.50 -4.38 2.68
CA VAL A 141 13.25 -3.59 2.65
C VAL A 141 12.47 -3.72 3.96
N LEU A 142 12.32 -4.95 4.45
CA LEU A 142 11.60 -5.24 5.69
C LEU A 142 12.26 -4.55 6.89
N ILE A 143 13.59 -4.61 6.99
CA ILE A 143 14.36 -3.95 8.06
C ILE A 143 14.17 -2.44 8.01
N LEU A 144 14.24 -1.83 6.82
CA LEU A 144 14.01 -0.39 6.64
C LEU A 144 12.59 0.01 7.05
N LEU A 145 11.57 -0.78 6.71
CA LEU A 145 10.19 -0.52 7.12
C LEU A 145 10.00 -0.64 8.63
N CYS A 146 10.64 -1.62 9.28
CA CYS A 146 10.66 -1.72 10.74
C CYS A 146 11.31 -0.49 11.39
N PHE A 147 12.42 0.01 10.83
CA PHE A 147 13.08 1.22 11.31
C PHE A 147 12.19 2.46 11.16
N ILE A 148 11.54 2.63 10.01
CA ILE A 148 10.57 3.69 9.75
C ILE A 148 9.39 3.61 10.72
N TRP A 149 8.87 2.42 11.00
CA TRP A 149 7.77 2.22 11.96
C TRP A 149 8.17 2.68 13.38
N ILE A 150 9.38 2.35 13.83
CA ILE A 150 9.94 2.80 15.11
C ILE A 150 10.11 4.33 15.15
N PHE A 151 10.70 4.93 14.11
CA PHE A 151 10.94 6.38 14.04
C PHE A 151 9.65 7.21 13.92
N LYS A 152 8.65 6.68 13.21
CA LYS A 152 7.34 7.32 13.06
C LYS A 152 6.56 7.38 14.37
N LYS A 153 6.84 6.50 15.33
CA LYS A 153 6.30 6.60 16.70
C LYS A 153 6.85 7.83 17.44
N SER A 154 7.99 8.37 17.01
CA SER A 154 8.74 9.42 17.73
C SER A 154 8.54 10.84 17.21
N THR A 155 7.94 11.08 16.03
CA THR A 155 7.93 12.43 15.42
C THR A 155 6.55 12.91 15.00
N SER A 156 6.24 14.14 15.42
CA SER A 156 4.98 14.85 15.19
C SER A 156 4.94 15.58 13.84
N LYS A 157 3.70 15.80 13.38
CA LYS A 157 3.24 16.06 12.01
C LYS A 157 3.69 17.41 11.44
N LYS A 158 4.09 17.46 10.16
CA LYS A 158 4.10 18.70 9.34
C LYS A 158 3.20 18.55 8.11
N LYS A 159 2.45 19.61 7.79
CA LYS A 159 1.40 19.61 6.77
C LYS A 159 1.92 20.17 5.44
N PHE A 160 1.65 19.48 4.34
CA PHE A 160 1.80 20.01 2.98
C PHE A 160 0.64 19.51 2.12
N ALA A 161 0.12 20.32 1.20
CA ALA A 161 -1.15 20.04 0.53
C ALA A 161 -1.05 19.93 -1.01
N LEU A 162 -1.45 18.79 -1.60
CA LEU A 162 -1.40 18.55 -3.05
C LEU A 162 -2.64 17.79 -3.61
N LYS A 163 -3.56 18.46 -4.30
CA LYS A 163 -4.91 17.94 -4.66
C LYS A 163 -4.96 16.56 -5.36
N PHE A 164 -6.04 15.79 -5.08
CA PHE A 164 -6.40 14.46 -5.64
C PHE A 164 -6.23 14.27 -7.16
N ARG A 165 -6.39 15.31 -8.00
CA ARG A 165 -6.16 15.23 -9.45
C ARG A 165 -4.70 14.93 -9.82
N LEU A 166 -3.76 15.25 -8.94
CA LEU A 166 -2.33 14.97 -9.13
C LEU A 166 -1.99 13.51 -8.88
N ASN A 167 -2.83 12.76 -8.16
CA ASN A 167 -2.59 11.34 -7.89
C ASN A 167 -2.66 10.51 -9.17
N ILE A 168 -3.71 10.74 -9.98
CA ILE A 168 -3.91 10.10 -11.29
C ILE A 168 -2.78 10.48 -12.26
N LEU A 169 -2.31 11.73 -12.21
CA LEU A 169 -1.21 12.20 -13.05
C LEU A 169 0.11 11.49 -12.70
N VAL A 170 0.41 11.36 -11.40
CA VAL A 170 1.62 10.66 -10.95
C VAL A 170 1.55 9.16 -11.23
N GLU A 171 0.36 8.56 -11.11
CA GLU A 171 0.12 7.17 -11.51
C GLU A 171 0.42 6.95 -13.01
N PHE A 172 -0.04 7.86 -13.87
CA PHE A 172 0.25 7.80 -15.30
C PHE A 172 1.74 8.00 -15.61
N CYS A 173 2.39 8.96 -14.94
CA CYS A 173 3.83 9.16 -15.04
C CYS A 173 4.62 7.90 -14.64
N TRP A 174 4.15 7.15 -13.64
CA TRP A 174 4.81 5.92 -13.21
C TRP A 174 4.74 4.81 -14.27
N VAL A 175 3.59 4.62 -14.91
CA VAL A 175 3.47 3.64 -16.00
C VAL A 175 4.40 3.99 -17.16
N LEU A 176 4.50 5.28 -17.51
CA LEU A 176 5.41 5.75 -18.56
C LEU A 176 6.87 5.49 -18.21
N THR A 177 7.28 5.70 -16.96
CA THR A 177 8.67 5.47 -16.57
C THR A 177 9.03 4.00 -16.42
N LEU A 178 8.08 3.13 -16.07
CA LEU A 178 8.27 1.68 -16.18
C LEU A 178 8.52 1.25 -17.63
N ILE A 179 7.80 1.81 -18.59
CA ILE A 179 8.01 1.54 -20.03
C ILE A 179 9.41 2.01 -20.45
N ILE A 180 9.83 3.22 -20.05
CA ILE A 180 11.16 3.76 -20.36
C ILE A 180 12.26 2.88 -19.75
N ILE A 181 12.13 2.47 -18.49
CA ILE A 181 13.11 1.62 -17.81
C ILE A 181 13.17 0.23 -18.47
N GLY A 182 12.02 -0.33 -18.85
CA GLY A 182 11.95 -1.58 -19.61
C GLY A 182 12.71 -1.49 -20.93
N MET A 183 12.51 -0.42 -21.69
CA MET A 183 13.21 -0.16 -22.95
C MET A 183 14.72 0.06 -22.74
N LEU A 184 15.13 0.78 -21.70
CA LEU A 184 16.53 0.99 -21.37
C LEU A 184 17.25 -0.32 -20.98
N ASN A 185 16.58 -1.17 -20.20
CA ASN A 185 17.12 -2.49 -19.85
C ASN A 185 17.17 -3.43 -21.05
N TYR A 186 16.20 -3.37 -21.96
CA TYR A 186 16.26 -4.09 -23.22
C TYR A 186 17.44 -3.63 -24.09
N THR A 187 17.71 -2.32 -24.12
CA THR A 187 18.82 -1.74 -24.89
C THR A 187 20.19 -2.19 -24.38
N LYS A 188 20.34 -2.44 -23.07
CA LYS A 188 21.57 -2.99 -22.47
C LYS A 188 21.96 -4.37 -23.03
N LEU A 189 20.98 -5.17 -23.49
CA LEU A 189 21.23 -6.49 -24.06
C LEU A 189 21.84 -6.43 -25.47
N TYR A 190 21.64 -5.33 -26.18
CA TYR A 190 22.12 -5.16 -27.56
C TYR A 190 23.40 -4.32 -27.67
N ILE A 191 23.69 -3.47 -26.68
CA ILE A 191 24.88 -2.61 -26.66
C ILE A 191 25.84 -3.12 -25.58
N ASP A 192 26.83 -3.90 -26.01
CA ASP A 192 27.86 -4.48 -25.13
C ASP A 192 29.01 -3.48 -24.87
N ASN A 193 28.67 -2.33 -24.28
CA ASN A 193 29.65 -1.36 -23.81
C ASN A 193 29.48 -1.17 -22.29
N LYS A 194 30.51 -1.56 -21.53
CA LYS A 194 30.51 -1.50 -20.06
C LYS A 194 30.18 -0.09 -19.53
N ASN A 195 30.70 0.96 -20.17
CA ASN A 195 30.44 2.35 -19.76
C ASN A 195 28.98 2.74 -20.03
N PHE A 196 28.40 2.27 -21.13
CA PHE A 196 26.98 2.50 -21.43
C PHE A 196 26.08 1.77 -20.43
N GLN A 197 26.37 0.51 -20.10
CA GLN A 197 25.61 -0.26 -19.13
C GLN A 197 25.64 0.37 -17.72
N LEU A 198 26.80 0.89 -17.31
CA LEU A 198 26.98 1.67 -16.08
C LEU A 198 26.09 2.92 -16.05
N VAL A 199 26.19 3.77 -17.07
CA VAL A 199 25.42 5.03 -17.16
C VAL A 199 23.92 4.75 -17.16
N VAL A 200 23.46 3.78 -17.95
CA VAL A 200 22.03 3.43 -17.99
C VAL A 200 21.57 2.85 -16.65
N GLY A 201 22.39 2.04 -15.97
CA GLY A 201 22.08 1.60 -14.62
C GLY A 201 21.86 2.77 -13.66
N ILE A 202 22.76 3.76 -13.66
CA ILE A 202 22.73 4.88 -12.69
C ILE A 202 21.46 5.68 -12.93
N LEU A 203 21.14 5.92 -14.21
CA LEU A 203 19.93 6.62 -14.62
C LEU A 203 18.66 5.89 -14.18
N VAL A 204 18.62 4.55 -14.30
CA VAL A 204 17.50 3.73 -13.81
C VAL A 204 17.37 3.78 -12.28
N ALA A 205 18.49 3.72 -11.55
CA ALA A 205 18.47 3.82 -10.08
C ALA A 205 17.95 5.18 -9.61
N ILE A 206 18.44 6.28 -10.21
CA ILE A 206 17.97 7.64 -9.91
C ILE A 206 16.48 7.79 -10.19
N ALA A 207 15.99 7.22 -11.30
CA ALA A 207 14.57 7.22 -11.63
C ALA A 207 13.75 6.53 -10.52
N TYR A 208 14.12 5.31 -10.13
CA TYR A 208 13.42 4.57 -9.07
C TYR A 208 13.40 5.30 -7.72
N ILE A 209 14.53 5.86 -7.30
CA ILE A 209 14.61 6.65 -6.06
C ILE A 209 13.72 7.89 -6.12
N SER A 210 13.72 8.58 -7.26
CA SER A 210 12.88 9.78 -7.47
C SER A 210 11.39 9.44 -7.39
N PHE A 211 10.98 8.32 -7.98
CA PHE A 211 9.60 7.83 -7.90
C PHE A 211 9.20 7.37 -6.51
N PHE A 212 10.11 6.70 -5.78
CA PHE A 212 9.86 6.32 -4.40
C PHE A 212 9.58 7.56 -3.52
N ILE A 213 10.40 8.62 -3.64
CA ILE A 213 10.19 9.87 -2.90
C ILE A 213 8.84 10.51 -3.27
N LEU A 214 8.51 10.54 -4.56
CA LEU A 214 7.27 11.13 -5.05
C LEU A 214 6.03 10.39 -4.54
N THR A 215 6.04 9.05 -4.60
CA THR A 215 4.93 8.20 -4.15
C THR A 215 4.78 8.24 -2.63
N TRP A 216 5.89 8.28 -1.89
CA TRP A 216 5.88 8.53 -0.44
C TRP A 216 5.19 9.85 -0.08
N LEU A 217 5.52 10.93 -0.80
CA LEU A 217 4.88 12.25 -0.59
C LEU A 217 3.38 12.22 -0.88
N LEU A 218 2.95 11.49 -1.92
CA LEU A 218 1.53 11.33 -2.24
C LEU A 218 0.76 10.59 -1.16
N VAL A 219 1.31 9.48 -0.64
CA VAL A 219 0.70 8.76 0.48
C VAL A 219 0.52 9.69 1.68
N PHE A 220 1.59 10.42 2.01
CA PHE A 220 1.59 11.34 3.15
C PHE A 220 0.45 12.35 3.02
N TYR A 221 0.31 12.97 1.84
CA TYR A 221 -0.76 13.92 1.59
C TYR A 221 -2.15 13.29 1.60
N TYR A 222 -2.34 12.17 0.90
CA TYR A 222 -3.64 11.51 0.80
C TYR A 222 -4.18 11.15 2.19
N SER A 223 -3.30 10.64 3.05
CA SER A 223 -3.63 10.33 4.45
C SER A 223 -4.06 11.57 5.25
N GLU A 224 -3.52 12.75 4.95
CA GLU A 224 -3.86 14.00 5.61
C GLU A 224 -5.16 14.58 5.06
N SER A 225 -5.37 14.50 3.74
CA SER A 225 -6.62 14.93 3.10
C SER A 225 -7.83 14.15 3.63
N GLU A 226 -7.68 12.84 3.82
CA GLU A 226 -8.70 11.99 4.45
C GLU A 226 -9.01 12.43 5.90
N LYS A 227 -7.99 12.77 6.70
CA LYS A 227 -8.20 13.28 8.07
C LYS A 227 -8.95 14.60 8.06
N THR A 228 -8.52 15.56 7.23
CA THR A 228 -9.18 16.86 7.12
C THR A 228 -10.63 16.72 6.68
N LYS A 229 -10.94 15.80 5.74
CA LYS A 229 -12.33 15.52 5.35
C LYS A 229 -13.16 14.97 6.51
N ARG A 230 -12.61 14.06 7.32
CA ARG A 230 -13.31 13.51 8.50
C ARG A 230 -13.51 14.55 9.58
N GLU A 231 -12.51 15.38 9.86
CA GLU A 231 -12.60 16.49 10.80
C GLU A 231 -13.71 17.48 10.38
N LEU A 232 -13.76 17.82 9.09
CA LEU A 232 -14.78 18.72 8.55
C LEU A 232 -16.19 18.11 8.55
N GLN A 233 -16.32 16.79 8.35
CA GLN A 233 -17.59 16.08 8.50
C GLN A 233 -18.06 16.06 9.96
N MET A 234 -17.14 15.81 10.90
CA MET A 234 -17.42 15.86 12.33
C MET A 234 -17.88 17.26 12.75
N GLU A 235 -17.17 18.30 12.30
CA GLU A 235 -17.53 19.69 12.61
C GLU A 235 -18.93 20.04 12.09
N ARG A 236 -19.27 19.62 10.86
CA ARG A 236 -20.63 19.80 10.31
C ARG A 236 -21.69 19.06 11.12
N HIS A 237 -21.40 17.83 11.55
CA HIS A 237 -22.32 17.05 12.37
C HIS A 237 -22.55 17.71 13.73
N MET A 238 -21.48 18.18 14.38
CA MET A 238 -21.56 18.90 15.66
C MET A 238 -22.36 20.21 15.53
N LYS A 239 -22.12 21.00 14.47
CA LYS A 239 -22.92 22.21 14.20
C LYS A 239 -24.40 21.90 14.03
N LYS A 240 -24.74 20.83 13.31
CA LYS A 240 -26.14 20.41 13.16
C LYS A 240 -26.77 20.02 14.49
N GLN A 241 -26.06 19.27 15.32
CA GLN A 241 -26.51 18.91 16.66
C GLN A 241 -26.72 20.14 17.56
N GLN A 242 -25.85 21.16 17.47
CA GLN A 242 -26.03 22.41 18.20
C GLN A 242 -27.31 23.13 17.78
N VAL A 243 -27.57 23.24 16.47
CA VAL A 243 -28.80 23.87 15.94
C VAL A 243 -30.04 23.11 16.41
N ASP A 244 -30.04 21.78 16.30
CA ASP A 244 -31.16 20.95 16.76
C ASP A 244 -31.40 21.08 18.27
N TYR A 245 -30.33 21.20 19.07
CA TYR A 245 -30.42 21.43 20.51
C TYR A 245 -31.08 22.78 20.83
N PHE A 246 -30.68 23.86 20.14
CA PHE A 246 -31.30 25.18 20.33
C PHE A 246 -32.77 25.18 19.94
N HIS A 247 -33.16 24.50 18.86
CA HIS A 247 -34.57 24.37 18.47
C HIS A 247 -35.40 23.68 19.54
N LYS A 248 -34.91 22.57 20.12
CA LYS A 248 -35.59 21.87 21.23
C LYS A 248 -35.73 22.76 22.47
N LEU A 249 -34.74 23.63 22.71
CA LEU A 249 -34.75 24.53 23.85
C LEU A 249 -35.81 25.62 23.69
N LEU A 250 -35.96 26.16 22.48
CA LEU A 250 -37.02 27.11 22.13
C LEU A 250 -38.41 26.48 22.21
N GLU A 251 -38.58 25.25 21.71
CA GLU A 251 -39.85 24.52 21.80
C GLU A 251 -40.27 24.32 23.26
N LYS A 252 -39.33 23.96 24.14
CA LYS A 252 -39.57 23.83 25.58
C LYS A 252 -39.92 25.16 26.25
N GLU A 253 -39.30 26.27 25.85
CA GLU A 253 -39.70 27.60 26.33
C GLU A 253 -41.13 27.96 25.89
N GLU A 254 -41.49 27.64 24.65
CA GLU A 254 -42.84 27.91 24.15
C GLU A 254 -43.90 27.06 24.88
N GLU A 255 -43.63 25.78 25.11
CA GLU A 255 -44.47 24.89 25.91
C GLU A 255 -44.64 25.41 27.33
N THR A 256 -43.54 25.78 28.01
CA THR A 256 -43.63 26.34 29.37
C THR A 256 -44.35 27.69 29.40
N ARG A 257 -44.25 28.50 28.35
CA ARG A 257 -45.03 29.75 28.23
C ARG A 257 -46.51 29.47 28.08
N LYS A 258 -46.91 28.52 27.23
CA LYS A 258 -48.31 28.10 27.06
C LYS A 258 -48.87 27.54 28.38
N PHE A 259 -48.12 26.66 29.03
CA PHE A 259 -48.48 26.11 30.33
C PHE A 259 -48.70 27.19 31.41
N ARG A 260 -47.79 28.18 31.51
CA ARG A 260 -47.97 29.30 32.45
C ARG A 260 -49.20 30.14 32.14
N HIS A 261 -49.47 30.40 30.87
CA HIS A 261 -50.65 31.15 30.43
C HIS A 261 -51.95 30.42 30.80
N ASP A 262 -52.02 29.12 30.54
CA ASP A 262 -53.21 28.32 30.85
C ASP A 262 -53.48 28.25 32.37
N ILE A 263 -52.45 28.07 33.20
CA ILE A 263 -52.58 28.15 34.66
C ILE A 263 -53.04 29.55 35.10
N GLY A 264 -52.49 30.61 34.51
CA GLY A 264 -52.92 31.98 34.80
C GLY A 264 -54.41 32.19 34.55
N ASN A 265 -54.91 31.72 33.40
CA ASN A 265 -56.34 31.77 33.09
C ASN A 265 -57.18 30.94 34.06
N HIS A 266 -56.72 29.74 34.45
CA HIS A 266 -57.43 28.93 35.44
C HIS A 266 -57.50 29.61 36.81
N LEU A 267 -56.44 30.31 37.24
CA LEU A 267 -56.42 31.05 38.50
C LEU A 267 -57.37 32.26 38.48
N ILE A 268 -57.45 32.98 37.35
CA ILE A 268 -58.38 34.11 37.21
C ILE A 268 -59.84 33.63 37.36
N VAL A 269 -60.20 32.55 36.65
CA VAL A 269 -61.55 31.96 36.73
C VAL A 269 -61.89 31.54 38.18
N LEU A 270 -60.94 30.92 38.88
CA LEU A 270 -61.14 30.55 40.28
C LEU A 270 -61.32 31.77 41.19
N SER A 271 -60.61 32.87 40.93
CA SER A 271 -60.71 34.11 41.71
C SER A 271 -62.02 34.86 41.49
N GLU A 272 -62.65 34.74 40.32
CA GLU A 272 -63.97 35.35 40.04
C GLU A 272 -65.14 34.57 40.67
N LEU A 273 -64.91 33.32 41.07
CA LEU A 273 -65.89 32.44 41.72
C LEU A 273 -65.90 32.54 43.27
N THR A 274 -64.95 33.27 43.85
CA THR A 274 -64.83 33.57 45.29
C THR A 274 -65.09 35.04 45.58
#